data_AF-A0AAW1T3S3-F1
#
_entry.id   AF-A0AAW1T3S3-F1
#
_cell.length_a   1.000
_cell.length_b   1.000
_cell.length_c   1.000
_cell.angle_alpha   90.00
_cell.angle_beta   90.00
_cell.angle_gamma   90.00
#
_symmetry.space_group_name_H-M   'P 1'
#
loop_
_entity.id
_entity.type
_entity.pdbx_description
1 polymer ?
#
loop_
_entity_poly.entity_id
_entity_poly.type
_entity_poly.pdbx_seq_one_letter_code
_entity_poly.pdbx_strand_id
1 'polypeptide(L)'
;MQVIFLEGPLLALDPCALPANLSVVAPDVLAEFLELKRFEHGLKTPCWERKGDGQIRCLPYFSIIGAFEDDVQDLVNILQTFSTVRMGEQQTSSFWRQEDVPFSGYLDSFAATHAAMKDEPRIATMEADPALFAYTAAGLRGKPSKTTLPSLLKAVQPTLKLILVLRSPIDRMYVSYMKHACSGNVAPASPHAPPPPSPHAFHHVAQASIDKLRTCLKATTPRKCAGKHLYDSHGLAHGLYSVYLPEWLDYFNQEEMLILPVEEMERCQVPWPPMQDDTRHILRKFYEPFTEELSFMMDDGRFNWMN
;
A
#
# COMPACT_ATOMS: atom_id res chain seq x y z
N MET A 1 8.20 26.26 12.22
CA MET A 1 7.26 25.72 11.22
C MET A 1 5.87 25.76 11.85
N GLN A 2 5.06 26.76 11.52
CA GLN A 2 3.72 26.91 12.08
C GLN A 2 2.83 25.80 11.52
N VAL A 3 2.32 24.95 12.41
CA VAL A 3 1.28 23.97 12.07
C VAL A 3 0.03 24.76 11.78
N ILE A 4 -0.33 24.85 10.49
CA ILE A 4 -1.63 25.35 10.07
C ILE A 4 -2.65 24.33 10.58
N PHE A 5 -3.35 24.68 11.65
CA PHE A 5 -4.61 24.03 11.97
C PHE A 5 -5.53 24.32 10.80
N LEU A 6 -5.87 23.29 10.02
CA LEU A 6 -6.96 23.38 9.05
C LEU A 6 -8.25 23.50 9.86
N GLU A 7 -8.57 24.72 10.30
CA GLU A 7 -9.91 25.09 10.75
C GLU A 7 -10.79 25.23 9.51
N GLY A 8 -11.28 24.09 9.03
CA GLY A 8 -12.33 24.01 8.01
C GLY A 8 -13.55 23.29 8.60
N PRO A 9 -14.78 23.82 8.44
CA PRO A 9 -15.99 23.09 8.78
C PRO A 9 -16.21 21.97 7.74
N LEU A 10 -16.82 20.85 8.16
CA LEU A 10 -17.32 19.71 7.36
C LEU A 10 -16.39 18.48 7.22
N LEU A 11 -16.49 17.57 8.18
CA LEU A 11 -16.30 16.12 7.95
C LEU A 11 -17.39 15.32 8.67
N ALA A 12 -18.65 15.77 8.52
CA ALA A 12 -19.71 14.78 8.47
C ALA A 12 -19.50 14.05 7.15
N LEU A 13 -19.29 12.73 7.20
CA LEU A 13 -19.28 11.93 5.98
C LEU A 13 -20.60 12.18 5.27
N ASP A 14 -20.54 12.77 4.08
CA ASP A 14 -21.72 12.94 3.26
C ASP A 14 -22.04 11.56 2.66
N PRO A 15 -23.14 10.89 3.07
CA PRO A 15 -23.49 9.60 2.50
C PRO A 15 -23.74 9.69 0.99
N CYS A 16 -24.03 10.88 0.46
CA CYS A 16 -24.16 11.14 -0.97
C CYS A 16 -22.82 11.24 -1.70
N ALA A 17 -21.70 11.42 -0.98
CA ALA A 17 -20.35 11.37 -1.54
C ALA A 17 -19.78 9.94 -1.61
N LEU A 18 -20.46 8.95 -1.02
CA LEU A 18 -20.05 7.55 -1.08
C LEU A 18 -20.29 6.97 -2.49
N PRO A 19 -19.40 6.06 -2.97
CA PRO A 19 -19.58 5.44 -4.28
C PRO A 19 -20.95 4.74 -4.38
N ALA A 20 -21.66 4.92 -5.49
CA ALA A 20 -23.03 4.41 -5.66
C ALA A 20 -23.17 2.88 -5.50
N ASN A 21 -22.09 2.14 -5.73
CA ASN A 21 -22.03 0.68 -5.56
C ASN A 21 -21.38 0.25 -4.24
N LEU A 22 -21.13 1.17 -3.29
CA LEU A 22 -20.49 0.84 -2.02
C LEU A 22 -21.26 -0.25 -1.26
N SER A 23 -22.60 -0.18 -1.28
CA SER A 23 -23.48 -1.20 -0.71
C SER A 23 -23.28 -2.60 -1.30
N VAL A 24 -22.67 -2.71 -2.47
CA VAL A 24 -22.36 -3.99 -3.13
C VAL A 24 -20.93 -4.42 -2.83
N VAL A 25 -19.98 -3.49 -2.88
CA VAL A 25 -18.53 -3.83 -2.82
C VAL A 25 -17.96 -3.84 -1.40
N ALA A 26 -18.53 -3.06 -0.47
CA ALA A 26 -18.16 -3.04 0.94
C ALA A 26 -19.39 -2.66 1.81
N PRO A 27 -20.39 -3.55 1.90
CA PRO A 27 -21.64 -3.29 2.63
C PRO A 27 -21.45 -3.02 4.12
N ASP A 28 -20.49 -3.68 4.76
CA ASP A 28 -20.11 -3.49 6.16
C ASP A 28 -19.48 -2.11 6.41
N VAL A 29 -18.70 -1.60 5.45
CA VAL A 29 -18.17 -0.23 5.50
C VAL A 29 -19.33 0.77 5.51
N LEU A 30 -20.26 0.65 4.56
CA LEU A 30 -21.46 1.51 4.52
C LEU A 30 -22.28 1.40 5.81
N ALA A 31 -22.49 0.18 6.31
CA ALA A 31 -23.27 -0.05 7.52
C ALA A 31 -22.69 0.68 8.74
N GLU A 32 -21.39 0.58 8.99
CA GLU A 32 -20.75 1.33 10.09
C GLU A 32 -20.84 2.84 9.88
N PHE A 33 -20.69 3.33 8.64
CA PHE A 33 -20.80 4.76 8.35
C PHE A 33 -22.17 5.34 8.65
N LEU A 34 -23.24 4.57 8.40
CA LEU A 34 -24.61 4.97 8.75
C LEU A 34 -24.83 5.06 10.27
N GLU A 35 -24.02 4.35 11.05
CA GLU A 35 -24.06 4.36 12.52
C GLU A 35 -23.19 5.45 13.15
N LEU A 36 -22.36 6.17 12.37
CA LEU A 36 -21.60 7.31 12.88
C LEU A 36 -22.50 8.54 13.07
N LYS A 37 -22.36 9.22 14.22
CA LYS A 37 -23.24 10.31 14.64
C LYS A 37 -22.54 11.66 14.60
N ARG A 38 -21.46 11.77 15.36
CA ARG A 38 -20.85 13.05 15.71
C ARG A 38 -19.35 12.98 15.49
N PHE A 39 -18.82 13.91 14.72
CA PHE A 39 -17.39 14.07 14.54
C PHE A 39 -16.76 14.66 15.82
N GLU A 40 -15.66 14.07 16.26
CA GLU A 40 -14.89 14.54 17.41
C GLU A 40 -13.94 15.67 16.97
N HIS A 41 -14.22 16.88 17.44
CA HIS A 41 -13.41 18.06 17.11
C HIS A 41 -12.17 18.16 17.99
N GLY A 42 -11.12 18.81 17.46
CA GLY A 42 -9.88 19.08 18.21
C GLY A 42 -8.87 17.94 18.23
N LEU A 43 -9.20 16.78 17.66
CA LEU A 43 -8.27 15.68 17.45
C LEU A 43 -7.61 15.79 16.07
N LYS A 44 -6.31 15.48 16.01
CA LYS A 44 -5.59 15.37 14.72
C LYS A 44 -6.07 14.17 13.91
N THR A 45 -6.34 13.07 14.59
CA THR A 45 -6.90 11.84 14.01
C THR A 45 -8.42 11.98 13.82
N PRO A 46 -8.98 11.61 12.66
CA PRO A 46 -10.43 11.67 12.45
C PRO A 46 -11.14 10.57 13.26
N CYS A 47 -12.07 11.00 14.12
CA CYS A 47 -12.84 10.13 15.00
C CYS A 47 -14.32 10.54 15.04
N TRP A 48 -15.20 9.56 15.27
CA TRP A 48 -16.63 9.76 15.39
C TRP A 48 -17.22 8.94 16.53
N GLU A 49 -18.22 9.51 17.20
CA GLU A 49 -19.09 8.79 18.13
C GLU A 49 -20.13 7.97 17.37
N ARG A 50 -20.32 6.70 17.75
CA ARG A 50 -21.33 5.80 17.20
C ARG A 50 -22.69 5.96 17.89
N LYS A 51 -23.79 5.95 17.13
CA LYS A 51 -25.17 6.20 17.60
C LYS A 51 -25.66 5.25 18.68
N GLY A 52 -25.27 3.97 18.61
CA GLY A 52 -25.85 2.90 19.43
C GLY A 52 -25.20 2.71 20.80
N ASP A 53 -23.87 2.70 20.86
CA ASP A 53 -23.09 2.35 22.05
C ASP A 53 -22.25 3.51 22.61
N GLY A 54 -22.23 4.66 21.93
CA GLY A 54 -21.40 5.82 22.28
C GLY A 54 -19.90 5.56 22.13
N GLN A 55 -19.50 4.44 21.51
CA GLN A 55 -18.09 4.14 21.30
C GLN A 55 -17.51 5.09 20.26
N ILE A 56 -16.25 5.46 20.46
CA ILE A 56 -15.51 6.27 19.51
C ILE A 56 -14.85 5.34 18.49
N ARG A 57 -15.08 5.64 17.22
CA ARG A 57 -14.50 4.97 16.05
C ARG A 57 -13.56 5.94 15.36
N CYS A 58 -12.31 5.55 15.18
CA CYS A 58 -11.30 6.37 14.52
C CYS A 58 -10.80 5.68 13.27
N LEU A 59 -10.35 6.48 12.31
CA LEU A 59 -9.66 6.04 11.11
C LEU A 59 -8.21 6.54 11.14
N PRO A 60 -7.29 5.95 10.37
CA PRO A 60 -5.93 6.45 10.30
C PRO A 60 -5.91 7.89 9.76
N TYR A 61 -5.06 8.74 10.35
CA TYR A 61 -4.78 10.07 9.81
C TYR A 61 -4.01 9.97 8.49
N PHE A 62 -3.11 8.99 8.39
CA PHE A 62 -2.36 8.70 7.17
C PHE A 62 -2.08 7.21 6.99
N SER A 63 -1.87 6.77 5.76
CA SER A 63 -1.57 5.38 5.42
C SER A 63 -0.28 5.28 4.59
N ILE A 64 0.59 4.32 4.92
CA ILE A 64 1.74 3.95 4.08
C ILE A 64 1.31 2.81 3.16
N ILE A 65 1.18 3.08 1.87
CA ILE A 65 0.45 2.18 0.95
C ILE A 65 1.33 1.27 0.10
N GLY A 66 2.65 1.35 0.23
CA GLY A 66 3.53 0.54 -0.59
C GLY A 66 4.91 1.10 -0.81
N ALA A 67 5.73 0.42 -1.63
CA ALA A 67 5.39 -0.79 -2.39
C ALA A 67 6.25 -2.02 -2.06
N PHE A 68 7.03 -1.99 -0.98
CA PHE A 68 7.86 -3.11 -0.54
C PHE A 68 7.84 -3.27 0.98
N GLU A 69 7.70 -4.51 1.45
CA GLU A 69 7.42 -4.82 2.86
C GLU A 69 8.46 -4.23 3.81
N ASP A 70 9.75 -4.47 3.60
CA ASP A 70 10.78 -3.94 4.48
C ASP A 70 10.93 -2.44 4.40
N ASP A 71 10.77 -1.84 3.22
CA ASP A 71 10.94 -0.39 3.06
C ASP A 71 9.82 0.36 3.78
N VAL A 72 8.61 -0.20 3.73
CA VAL A 72 7.47 0.27 4.51
C VAL A 72 7.70 0.04 6.00
N GLN A 73 8.22 -1.13 6.41
CA GLN A 73 8.48 -1.43 7.81
C GLN A 73 9.57 -0.53 8.41
N ASP A 74 10.63 -0.24 7.66
CA ASP A 74 11.68 0.70 8.07
C ASP A 74 11.10 2.09 8.28
N LEU A 75 10.24 2.55 7.38
CA LEU A 75 9.55 3.83 7.55
C LEU A 75 8.61 3.81 8.77
N VAL A 76 7.86 2.73 8.98
CA VAL A 76 7.03 2.55 10.19
C VAL A 76 7.88 2.67 11.45
N ASN A 77 9.03 1.99 11.50
CA ASN A 77 9.94 2.02 12.64
C ASN A 77 10.46 3.44 12.91
N ILE A 78 10.84 4.18 11.86
CA ILE A 78 11.27 5.57 11.96
C ILE A 78 10.13 6.44 12.51
N LEU A 79 8.93 6.32 11.93
CA LEU A 79 7.78 7.15 12.29
C LEU A 79 7.28 6.88 13.71
N GLN A 80 7.39 5.65 14.20
CA GLN A 80 7.03 5.30 15.58
C GLN A 80 7.97 5.90 16.64
N THR A 81 9.15 6.42 16.24
CA THR A 81 10.02 7.15 17.17
C THR A 81 9.42 8.50 17.59
N PHE A 82 8.51 9.07 16.79
CA PHE A 82 7.81 10.31 17.13
C PHE A 82 6.69 10.02 18.14
N SER A 83 6.72 10.70 19.29
CA SER A 83 5.72 10.52 20.35
C SER A 83 4.28 10.88 19.92
N THR A 84 4.12 11.69 18.87
CA THR A 84 2.85 12.10 18.28
C THR A 84 2.39 11.20 17.13
N VAL A 85 3.10 10.11 16.82
CA VAL A 85 2.67 9.13 15.82
C VAL A 85 2.35 7.83 16.54
N ARG A 86 1.21 7.23 16.19
CA ARG A 86 0.77 5.96 16.74
C ARG A 86 0.25 5.07 15.62
N MET A 87 0.64 3.81 15.66
CA MET A 87 0.11 2.81 14.74
C MET A 87 -1.17 2.22 15.32
N GLY A 88 -2.11 1.80 14.47
CA GLY A 88 -3.17 0.90 14.90
C GLY A 88 -2.60 -0.39 15.52
N GLU A 89 -3.34 -1.03 16.43
CA GLU A 89 -2.90 -2.24 17.13
C GLU A 89 -2.52 -3.39 16.18
N GLN A 90 -3.10 -3.39 14.98
CA GLN A 90 -2.65 -4.26 13.89
C GLN A 90 -1.72 -3.48 12.96
N GLN A 91 -0.41 -3.71 13.09
CA GLN A 91 0.63 -3.01 12.31
C GLN A 91 0.42 -3.14 10.78
N THR A 92 -0.25 -4.18 10.30
CA THR A 92 -0.54 -4.35 8.87
C THR A 92 -1.97 -4.86 8.69
N SER A 93 -2.96 -3.98 8.81
CA SER A 93 -4.38 -4.37 8.76
C SER A 93 -4.74 -5.15 7.50
N SER A 94 -4.05 -4.91 6.36
CA SER A 94 -4.36 -5.47 5.03
C SER A 94 -5.84 -5.38 4.66
N PHE A 95 -6.61 -4.56 5.39
CA PHE A 95 -8.06 -4.68 5.50
C PHE A 95 -8.70 -4.43 4.14
N TRP A 96 -8.23 -3.38 3.47
CA TRP A 96 -8.68 -2.97 2.15
C TRP A 96 -8.39 -4.00 1.03
N ARG A 97 -7.58 -5.03 1.31
CA ARG A 97 -7.29 -6.14 0.40
C ARG A 97 -7.97 -7.45 0.77
N GLN A 98 -8.53 -7.58 1.97
CA GLN A 98 -9.13 -8.82 2.47
C GLN A 98 -10.66 -8.80 2.36
N GLU A 99 -11.25 -9.95 2.04
CA GLU A 99 -12.70 -10.12 1.96
C GLU A 99 -13.34 -10.21 3.35
N ASP A 100 -12.76 -11.04 4.21
CA ASP A 100 -13.46 -11.59 5.37
C ASP A 100 -13.18 -10.85 6.70
N VAL A 101 -12.53 -9.68 6.64
CA VAL A 101 -12.30 -8.84 7.81
C VAL A 101 -13.43 -7.83 7.93
N PRO A 102 -14.25 -7.84 8.99
CA PRO A 102 -15.28 -6.83 9.19
C PRO A 102 -14.67 -5.43 9.41
N PHE A 103 -15.27 -4.39 8.81
CA PHE A 103 -14.81 -3.02 9.00
C PHE A 103 -14.84 -2.56 10.47
N SER A 104 -15.76 -3.08 11.29
CA SER A 104 -15.76 -2.83 12.73
C SER A 104 -14.45 -3.27 13.40
N GLY A 105 -13.93 -4.46 13.06
CA GLY A 105 -12.65 -4.94 13.57
C GLY A 105 -11.47 -4.08 13.10
N TYR A 106 -11.55 -3.51 11.90
CA TYR A 106 -10.58 -2.54 11.43
C TYR A 106 -10.61 -1.24 12.26
N LEU A 107 -11.80 -0.69 12.53
CA LEU A 107 -11.96 0.50 13.37
C LEU A 107 -11.51 0.24 14.82
N ASP A 108 -11.78 -0.95 15.35
CA ASP A 108 -11.38 -1.36 16.70
C ASP A 108 -9.86 -1.34 16.88
N SER A 109 -9.09 -1.61 15.81
CA SER A 109 -7.63 -1.53 15.83
C SER A 109 -7.09 -0.12 16.14
N PHE A 110 -7.93 0.92 16.02
CA PHE A 110 -7.56 2.29 16.38
C PHE A 110 -8.15 2.76 17.71
N ALA A 111 -9.04 1.99 18.33
CA ALA A 111 -9.80 2.39 19.52
C ALA A 111 -8.89 2.64 20.73
N ALA A 112 -7.85 1.84 20.93
CA ALA A 112 -6.88 2.05 22.01
C ALA A 112 -6.12 3.38 21.86
N THR A 113 -5.88 3.81 20.63
CA THR A 113 -5.20 5.08 20.34
C THR A 113 -6.04 6.29 20.74
N HIS A 114 -7.37 6.19 20.63
CA HIS A 114 -8.26 7.28 21.06
C HIS A 114 -8.12 7.60 22.55
N ALA A 115 -7.88 6.59 23.41
CA ALA A 115 -7.65 6.83 24.83
C ALA A 115 -6.42 7.74 25.05
N ALA A 116 -5.33 7.52 24.31
CA ALA A 116 -4.12 8.34 24.37
C ALA A 116 -4.32 9.76 23.80
N MET A 117 -5.24 9.93 22.85
CA MET A 117 -5.54 11.25 22.26
C MET A 117 -6.22 12.22 23.23
N LYS A 118 -6.84 11.72 24.31
CA LYS A 118 -7.41 12.57 25.36
C LYS A 118 -6.35 13.42 26.03
N ASP A 119 -5.15 12.85 26.21
CA ASP A 119 -4.03 13.53 26.85
C ASP A 119 -3.13 14.26 25.83
N GLU A 120 -3.02 13.73 24.60
CA GLU A 120 -2.26 14.36 23.51
C GLU A 120 -3.09 14.41 22.21
N PRO A 121 -3.88 15.48 21.99
CA PRO A 121 -4.77 15.61 20.83
C PRO A 121 -4.05 15.67 19.48
N ARG A 122 -2.73 15.90 19.48
CA ARG A 122 -1.90 15.95 18.26
C ARG A 122 -1.48 14.59 17.75
N ILE A 123 -1.83 13.50 18.43
CA ILE A 123 -1.53 12.14 17.96
C ILE A 123 -2.18 11.91 16.58
N ALA A 124 -1.34 11.59 15.61
CA ALA A 124 -1.73 11.11 14.29
C ALA A 124 -1.65 9.58 14.28
N THR A 125 -2.79 8.93 14.04
CA THR A 125 -2.83 7.49 13.78
C THR A 125 -2.32 7.17 12.39
N MET A 126 -1.69 6.01 12.25
CA MET A 126 -1.29 5.48 10.96
C MET A 126 -1.61 4.01 10.81
N GLU A 127 -1.72 3.59 9.55
CA GLU A 127 -1.62 2.21 9.13
C GLU A 127 -0.54 2.04 8.06
N ALA A 128 -0.14 0.81 7.81
CA ALA A 128 0.75 0.46 6.72
C ALA A 128 0.28 -0.82 6.02
N ASP A 129 0.26 -0.80 4.70
CA ASP A 129 0.02 -1.98 3.88
C ASP A 129 0.91 -1.93 2.63
N PRO A 130 2.02 -2.69 2.60
CA PRO A 130 3.01 -2.63 1.52
C PRO A 130 2.50 -3.02 0.14
N ALA A 131 1.35 -3.70 0.06
CA ALA A 131 0.78 -4.16 -1.20
C ALA A 131 -0.40 -3.31 -1.68
N LEU A 132 -0.88 -2.36 -0.88
CA LEU A 132 -2.12 -1.64 -1.16
C LEU A 132 -2.08 -0.85 -2.47
N PHE A 133 -0.96 -0.20 -2.75
CA PHE A 133 -0.72 0.58 -3.97
C PHE A 133 -0.94 -0.24 -5.24
N ALA A 134 -0.32 -1.42 -5.33
CA ALA A 134 -0.43 -2.31 -6.48
C ALA A 134 -1.77 -3.08 -6.49
N TYR A 135 -2.36 -3.29 -5.32
CA TYR A 135 -3.58 -4.08 -5.18
C TYR A 135 -4.80 -3.47 -5.86
N THR A 136 -4.81 -2.15 -6.09
CA THR A 136 -5.83 -1.51 -6.92
C THR A 136 -6.03 -2.29 -8.23
N ALA A 137 -4.96 -2.91 -8.74
CA ALA A 137 -4.99 -3.74 -9.92
C ALA A 137 -5.87 -5.00 -9.85
N ALA A 138 -5.96 -5.62 -8.68
CA ALA A 138 -6.68 -6.86 -8.43
C ALA A 138 -8.15 -6.65 -8.07
N GLY A 139 -8.53 -5.43 -7.64
CA GLY A 139 -9.90 -5.08 -7.29
C GLY A 139 -9.99 -4.38 -5.95
N LEU A 140 -11.09 -4.62 -5.24
CA LEU A 140 -11.39 -4.03 -3.94
C LEU A 140 -11.84 -5.15 -3.00
N ARG A 141 -11.19 -5.28 -1.84
CA ARG A 141 -11.52 -6.30 -0.82
C ARG A 141 -11.71 -7.69 -1.43
N GLY A 142 -10.67 -8.21 -2.08
CA GLY A 142 -10.63 -9.50 -2.79
C GLY A 142 -11.43 -9.60 -4.09
N LYS A 143 -12.33 -8.64 -4.38
CA LYS A 143 -13.32 -8.78 -5.45
C LYS A 143 -13.07 -7.83 -6.61
N PRO A 144 -13.29 -8.27 -7.87
CA PRO A 144 -13.35 -7.36 -9.00
C PRO A 144 -14.43 -6.29 -8.77
N SER A 145 -14.08 -5.04 -9.03
CA SER A 145 -14.95 -3.90 -8.78
C SER A 145 -14.77 -2.84 -9.87
N LYS A 146 -15.87 -2.15 -10.22
CA LYS A 146 -15.80 -0.92 -11.02
C LYS A 146 -15.39 0.30 -10.18
N THR A 147 -15.59 0.22 -8.87
CA THR A 147 -15.11 1.23 -7.91
C THR A 147 -13.68 0.92 -7.58
N THR A 148 -12.84 1.92 -7.78
CA THR A 148 -11.42 1.84 -7.54
C THR A 148 -11.17 1.95 -6.04
N LEU A 149 -10.11 1.32 -5.54
CA LEU A 149 -9.72 1.44 -4.15
C LEU A 149 -9.45 2.92 -3.76
N PRO A 150 -8.71 3.73 -4.54
CA PRO A 150 -8.50 5.15 -4.22
C PRO A 150 -9.81 5.94 -4.11
N SER A 151 -10.79 5.68 -4.99
CA SER A 151 -12.11 6.34 -4.93
C SER A 151 -12.85 6.05 -3.64
N LEU A 152 -12.78 4.79 -3.17
CA LEU A 152 -13.40 4.40 -1.91
C LEU A 152 -12.72 5.11 -0.74
N LEU A 153 -11.39 5.03 -0.66
CA LEU A 153 -10.61 5.65 0.41
C LEU A 153 -10.86 7.15 0.46
N LYS A 154 -10.93 7.83 -0.69
CA LYS A 154 -11.21 9.27 -0.74
C LYS A 154 -12.61 9.62 -0.25
N ALA A 155 -13.61 8.81 -0.57
CA ALA A 155 -14.98 9.03 -0.10
C ALA A 155 -15.14 8.76 1.41
N VAL A 156 -14.46 7.72 1.91
CA VAL A 156 -14.51 7.28 3.31
C VAL A 156 -13.61 8.13 4.21
N GLN A 157 -12.48 8.62 3.71
CA GLN A 157 -11.54 9.46 4.44
C GLN A 157 -11.09 10.64 3.55
N PRO A 158 -11.90 11.69 3.39
CA PRO A 158 -11.59 12.80 2.49
C PRO A 158 -10.29 13.53 2.79
N THR A 159 -9.85 13.50 4.05
CA THR A 159 -8.60 14.12 4.54
C THR A 159 -7.43 13.14 4.70
N LEU A 160 -7.58 11.88 4.26
CA LEU A 160 -6.52 10.88 4.33
C LEU A 160 -5.27 11.39 3.61
N LYS A 161 -4.13 11.24 4.28
CA LYS A 161 -2.81 11.44 3.70
C LYS A 161 -2.18 10.09 3.37
N LEU A 162 -1.48 10.01 2.25
CA LEU A 162 -0.85 8.80 1.76
C LEU A 162 0.66 8.99 1.70
N ILE A 163 1.39 7.95 2.08
CA ILE A 163 2.83 7.86 1.84
C ILE A 163 3.08 6.64 0.97
N LEU A 164 3.77 6.84 -0.15
CA LEU A 164 4.19 5.79 -1.07
C LEU A 164 5.72 5.80 -1.15
N VAL A 165 6.32 4.65 -0.84
CA VAL A 165 7.76 4.45 -0.84
C VAL A 165 8.12 3.52 -2.00
N LEU A 166 8.87 4.02 -2.97
CA LEU A 166 9.22 3.29 -4.20
C LEU A 166 10.70 2.95 -4.24
N ARG A 167 11.02 1.78 -4.81
CA ARG A 167 12.38 1.30 -5.03
C ARG A 167 12.52 0.90 -6.49
N SER A 168 13.75 0.86 -7.01
CA SER A 168 14.06 0.12 -8.24
C SER A 168 13.26 -1.19 -8.34
N PRO A 169 12.38 -1.36 -9.35
CA PRO A 169 11.50 -2.51 -9.44
C PRO A 169 12.29 -3.82 -9.64
N ILE A 170 13.49 -3.71 -10.21
CA ILE A 170 14.47 -4.80 -10.36
C ILE A 170 14.98 -5.27 -9.01
N ASP A 171 15.50 -4.35 -8.19
CA ASP A 171 16.09 -4.70 -6.90
C ASP A 171 15.00 -5.13 -5.90
N ARG A 172 13.81 -4.51 -5.97
CA ARG A 172 12.65 -4.92 -5.20
C ARG A 172 12.27 -6.38 -5.50
N MET A 173 12.18 -6.77 -6.77
CA MET A 173 11.86 -8.15 -7.16
C MET A 173 12.93 -9.13 -6.64
N TYR A 174 14.20 -8.75 -6.74
CA TYR A 174 15.30 -9.61 -6.30
C TYR A 174 15.34 -9.83 -4.80
N VAL A 175 15.25 -8.75 -4.02
CA VAL A 175 15.23 -8.85 -2.55
C VAL A 175 13.99 -9.61 -2.09
N SER A 176 12.83 -9.41 -2.74
CA SER A 176 11.63 -10.20 -2.47
C SER A 176 11.86 -11.70 -2.67
N TYR A 177 12.50 -12.09 -3.78
CA TYR A 177 12.81 -13.48 -4.10
C TYR A 177 13.77 -14.09 -3.06
N MET A 178 14.86 -13.39 -2.74
CA MET A 178 15.85 -13.86 -1.77
C MET A 178 15.25 -14.05 -0.38
N LYS A 179 14.35 -13.15 0.05
CA LYS A 179 13.66 -13.25 1.34
C LYS A 179 12.62 -14.34 1.41
N HIS A 180 11.71 -14.43 0.43
CA HIS A 180 10.63 -15.42 0.45
C HIS A 180 11.18 -16.85 0.59
N ALA A 181 12.34 -17.09 0.00
CA ALA A 181 13.01 -18.38 0.06
C ALA A 181 13.81 -18.63 1.36
N CYS A 182 14.05 -17.61 2.19
CA CYS A 182 14.64 -17.73 3.53
C CYS A 182 13.59 -17.85 4.65
N SER A 183 12.36 -17.34 4.46
CA SER A 183 11.30 -17.30 5.49
C SER A 183 10.65 -18.65 5.83
N GLY A 184 11.15 -19.77 5.32
CA GLY A 184 11.07 -21.03 6.08
C GLY A 184 9.70 -21.71 6.24
N ASN A 185 8.76 -21.61 5.29
CA ASN A 185 7.78 -22.72 5.11
C ASN A 185 8.43 -23.94 4.42
N VAL A 186 9.68 -24.23 4.80
CA VAL A 186 10.41 -25.43 4.43
C VAL A 186 10.47 -26.25 5.70
N ALA A 187 9.61 -27.27 5.78
CA ALA A 187 9.74 -28.35 6.75
C ALA A 187 11.22 -28.80 6.80
N PRO A 188 11.73 -29.25 7.98
CA PRO A 188 13.14 -29.56 8.17
C PRO A 188 13.71 -30.35 7.00
N ALA A 189 14.90 -29.93 6.54
CA ALA A 189 15.65 -30.43 5.38
C ALA A 189 15.27 -31.85 4.97
N SER A 190 14.20 -31.96 4.17
CA SER A 190 13.89 -33.18 3.46
C SER A 190 14.97 -33.35 2.37
N PRO A 191 15.44 -34.56 2.07
CA PRO A 191 16.27 -34.82 0.89
C PRO A 191 15.57 -34.44 -0.44
N HIS A 192 14.29 -34.07 -0.38
CA HIS A 192 13.50 -33.51 -1.48
C HIS A 192 13.21 -32.01 -1.35
N ALA A 193 13.82 -31.31 -0.39
CA ALA A 193 13.67 -29.86 -0.28
C ALA A 193 14.27 -29.18 -1.53
N PRO A 194 13.61 -28.15 -2.07
CA PRO A 194 14.17 -27.38 -3.17
C PRO A 194 15.52 -26.78 -2.76
N PRO A 195 16.46 -26.62 -3.71
CA PRO A 195 17.74 -25.99 -3.42
C PRO A 195 17.55 -24.57 -2.86
N PRO A 196 18.49 -24.07 -2.04
CA PRO A 196 18.40 -22.73 -1.51
C PRO A 196 18.31 -21.69 -2.64
N PRO A 197 17.66 -20.54 -2.38
CA PRO A 197 17.58 -19.46 -3.37
C PRO A 197 18.98 -19.04 -3.81
N SER A 198 19.12 -18.77 -5.10
CA SER A 198 20.39 -18.33 -5.67
C SER A 198 20.18 -17.32 -6.80
N PRO A 199 21.18 -16.47 -7.08
CA PRO A 199 21.14 -15.57 -8.25
C PRO A 199 20.86 -16.31 -9.56
N HIS A 200 21.35 -17.55 -9.69
CA HIS A 200 21.14 -18.37 -10.87
C HIS A 200 19.70 -18.87 -11.00
N ALA A 201 19.11 -19.39 -9.92
CA ALA A 201 17.70 -19.79 -9.92
C ALA A 201 16.78 -18.58 -10.14
N PHE A 202 17.14 -17.41 -9.62
CA PHE A 202 16.41 -16.17 -9.86
C PHE A 202 16.36 -15.79 -11.35
N HIS A 203 17.42 -16.05 -12.12
CA HIS A 203 17.42 -15.79 -13.57
C HIS A 203 16.25 -16.47 -14.28
N HIS A 204 16.02 -17.76 -13.99
CA HIS A 204 14.93 -18.51 -14.57
C HIS A 204 13.55 -18.03 -14.10
N VAL A 205 13.45 -17.63 -12.82
CA VAL A 205 12.22 -17.01 -12.28
C VAL A 205 11.91 -15.69 -12.98
N ALA A 206 12.92 -14.85 -13.22
CA ALA A 206 12.78 -13.59 -13.92
C ALA A 206 12.35 -13.82 -15.38
N GLN A 207 13.00 -14.73 -16.11
CA GLN A 207 12.62 -15.09 -17.48
C GLN A 207 11.17 -15.57 -17.56
N ALA A 208 10.78 -16.54 -16.74
CA ALA A 208 9.43 -17.09 -16.73
C ALA A 208 8.37 -16.02 -16.40
N SER A 209 8.67 -15.12 -15.45
CA SER A 209 7.76 -14.04 -15.07
C SER A 209 7.62 -13.00 -16.19
N ILE A 210 8.72 -12.65 -16.85
CA ILE A 210 8.74 -11.75 -18.01
C ILE A 210 7.92 -12.35 -19.16
N ASP A 211 8.11 -13.61 -19.51
CA ASP A 211 7.41 -14.26 -20.62
C ASP A 211 5.89 -14.31 -20.36
N LYS A 212 5.51 -14.62 -19.12
CA LYS A 212 4.12 -14.62 -18.66
C LYS A 212 3.47 -13.24 -18.80
N LEU A 213 4.11 -12.20 -18.26
CA LEU A 213 3.58 -10.83 -18.36
C LEU A 213 3.57 -10.33 -19.80
N ARG A 214 4.63 -10.54 -20.59
CA ARG A 214 4.69 -10.15 -22.01
C ARG A 214 3.59 -10.81 -22.82
N THR A 215 3.32 -12.10 -22.58
CA THR A 215 2.22 -12.81 -23.25
C THR A 215 0.89 -12.15 -22.91
N CYS A 216 0.67 -11.80 -21.64
CA CYS A 216 -0.53 -11.06 -21.25
C CYS A 216 -0.61 -9.67 -21.91
N LEU A 217 0.48 -8.90 -21.89
CA LEU A 217 0.54 -7.54 -22.42
C LEU A 217 0.27 -7.47 -23.93
N LYS A 218 0.54 -8.55 -24.66
CA LYS A 218 0.16 -8.68 -26.08
C LYS A 218 -1.33 -8.92 -26.28
N ALA A 219 -2.01 -9.47 -25.30
CA ALA A 219 -3.41 -9.88 -25.39
C ALA A 219 -4.39 -8.86 -24.77
N THR A 220 -3.94 -8.05 -23.83
CA THR A 220 -4.81 -7.14 -23.09
C THR A 220 -4.06 -5.95 -22.50
N THR A 221 -4.74 -5.10 -21.73
CA THR A 221 -4.16 -3.87 -21.19
C THR A 221 -3.15 -4.15 -20.05
N PRO A 222 -2.14 -3.27 -19.85
CA PRO A 222 -1.19 -3.38 -18.73
C PRO A 222 -1.89 -3.54 -17.38
N ARG A 223 -2.96 -2.77 -17.15
CA ARG A 223 -3.77 -2.82 -15.93
C ARG A 223 -4.41 -4.19 -15.67
N LYS A 224 -4.96 -4.84 -16.70
CA LYS A 224 -5.53 -6.20 -16.57
C LYS A 224 -4.44 -7.24 -16.32
N CYS A 225 -3.28 -7.09 -16.95
CA CYS A 225 -2.15 -7.99 -16.72
C CYS A 225 -1.56 -7.84 -15.33
N ALA A 226 -1.37 -6.61 -14.86
CA ALA A 226 -0.87 -6.32 -13.53
C ALA A 226 -1.79 -6.90 -12.44
N GLY A 227 -3.11 -6.82 -12.62
CA GLY A 227 -4.07 -7.44 -11.71
C GLY A 227 -4.07 -8.97 -11.76
N LYS A 228 -4.16 -9.54 -12.97
CA LYS A 228 -4.15 -11.00 -13.18
C LYS A 228 -2.87 -11.65 -12.62
N HIS A 229 -1.75 -10.95 -12.76
CA HIS A 229 -0.44 -11.46 -12.41
C HIS A 229 0.18 -10.85 -11.14
N LEU A 230 -0.64 -10.21 -10.31
CA LEU A 230 -0.18 -9.56 -9.08
C LEU A 230 0.56 -10.57 -8.17
N TYR A 231 -0.05 -11.73 -7.94
CA TYR A 231 0.48 -12.75 -7.02
C TYR A 231 1.32 -13.84 -7.70
N ASP A 232 1.18 -14.04 -9.01
CA ASP A 232 1.70 -15.23 -9.71
C ASP A 232 2.91 -14.94 -10.62
N SER A 233 3.47 -13.73 -10.53
CA SER A 233 4.62 -13.25 -11.31
C SER A 233 5.89 -13.07 -10.47
N HIS A 234 5.97 -13.73 -9.31
CA HIS A 234 7.10 -13.63 -8.37
C HIS A 234 7.47 -12.17 -8.06
N GLY A 235 6.43 -11.34 -7.90
CA GLY A 235 6.57 -9.91 -7.65
C GLY A 235 6.80 -9.05 -8.89
N LEU A 236 7.05 -9.58 -10.10
CA LEU A 236 7.32 -8.73 -11.28
C LEU A 236 6.22 -7.68 -11.51
N ALA A 237 4.95 -8.08 -11.39
CA ALA A 237 3.81 -7.18 -11.55
C ALA A 237 3.81 -6.02 -10.54
N HIS A 238 4.18 -6.24 -9.27
CA HIS A 238 4.21 -5.19 -8.25
C HIS A 238 5.12 -3.99 -8.60
N GLY A 239 6.11 -4.20 -9.47
CA GLY A 239 7.02 -3.14 -9.93
C GLY A 239 6.48 -2.29 -11.08
N LEU A 240 5.26 -2.55 -11.58
CA LEU A 240 4.63 -1.79 -12.67
C LEU A 240 4.00 -0.49 -12.16
N TYR A 241 4.79 0.36 -11.49
CA TYR A 241 4.27 1.52 -10.78
C TYR A 241 3.48 2.49 -11.67
N SER A 242 3.91 2.69 -12.92
CA SER A 242 3.20 3.55 -13.87
C SER A 242 1.80 3.04 -14.22
N VAL A 243 1.54 1.74 -14.03
CA VAL A 243 0.22 1.14 -14.26
C VAL A 243 -0.75 1.44 -13.12
N TYR A 244 -0.23 1.67 -11.91
CA TYR A 244 -1.05 1.85 -10.70
C TYR A 244 -1.24 3.33 -10.37
N LEU A 245 -0.18 4.14 -10.50
CA LEU A 245 -0.13 5.53 -10.05
C LEU A 245 -1.26 6.41 -10.60
N PRO A 246 -1.63 6.35 -11.90
CA PRO A 246 -2.67 7.24 -12.44
C PRO A 246 -3.99 7.19 -11.67
N GLU A 247 -4.44 5.98 -11.30
CA GLU A 247 -5.70 5.78 -10.56
C GLU A 247 -5.64 6.33 -9.13
N TRP A 248 -4.46 6.43 -8.52
CA TRP A 248 -4.28 7.11 -7.24
C TRP A 248 -4.32 8.63 -7.40
N LEU A 249 -3.67 9.16 -8.44
CA LEU A 249 -3.61 10.60 -8.73
C LEU A 249 -4.97 11.19 -9.16
N ASP A 250 -5.89 10.38 -9.67
CA ASP A 250 -7.28 10.79 -9.94
C ASP A 250 -8.03 11.24 -8.67
N TYR A 251 -7.61 10.80 -7.48
CA TYR A 251 -8.31 11.03 -6.21
C TYR A 251 -7.47 11.71 -5.13
N PHE A 252 -6.15 11.58 -5.19
CA PHE A 252 -5.21 12.15 -4.22
C PHE A 252 -4.22 13.05 -4.93
N ASN A 253 -4.22 14.33 -4.56
CA ASN A 253 -3.29 15.30 -5.14
C ASN A 253 -1.91 15.27 -4.45
N GLN A 254 -0.99 16.10 -4.92
CA GLN A 254 0.38 16.20 -4.39
C GLN A 254 0.46 16.67 -2.93
N GLU A 255 -0.57 17.36 -2.41
CA GLU A 255 -0.65 17.74 -0.99
C GLU A 255 -1.17 16.59 -0.11
N GLU A 256 -1.79 15.59 -0.71
CA GLU A 256 -2.38 14.43 -0.05
C GLU A 256 -1.52 13.18 -0.17
N MET A 257 -0.60 13.13 -1.13
CA MET A 257 0.24 11.98 -1.41
C MET A 257 1.73 12.37 -1.43
N LEU A 258 2.49 11.82 -0.50
CA LEU A 258 3.94 11.91 -0.46
C LEU A 258 4.55 10.67 -1.13
N ILE A 259 5.34 10.85 -2.19
CA ILE A 259 6.00 9.76 -2.93
C ILE A 259 7.51 9.91 -2.75
N LEU A 260 8.14 8.89 -2.16
CA LEU A 260 9.56 8.90 -1.79
C LEU A 260 10.30 7.75 -2.49
N PRO A 261 11.46 8.00 -3.12
CA PRO A 261 12.39 6.92 -3.46
C PRO A 261 13.08 6.41 -2.19
N VAL A 262 13.25 5.09 -2.05
CA VAL A 262 13.90 4.48 -0.86
C VAL A 262 15.38 4.86 -0.76
N GLU A 263 16.01 5.25 -1.86
CA GLU A 263 17.40 5.72 -1.86
C GLU A 263 17.61 6.94 -0.92
N GLU A 264 16.55 7.61 -0.48
CA GLU A 264 16.57 8.68 0.52
C GLU A 264 16.52 8.18 1.98
N MET A 265 16.34 6.88 2.22
CA MET A 265 16.31 6.27 3.54
C MET A 265 17.63 5.53 3.81
N GLU A 266 18.34 5.90 4.90
CA GLU A 266 19.53 5.18 5.36
C GLU A 266 19.19 3.72 5.70
N ARG A 267 19.99 2.75 5.22
CA ARG A 267 19.69 1.31 5.32
C ARG A 267 20.74 0.52 6.10
N CYS A 268 20.25 -0.43 6.90
CA CYS A 268 21.00 -1.63 7.28
C CYS A 268 20.83 -2.70 6.18
N GLN A 269 21.82 -2.87 5.30
CA GLN A 269 21.73 -3.86 4.22
C GLN A 269 22.12 -5.27 4.72
N VAL A 270 21.20 -6.23 4.58
CA VAL A 270 21.56 -7.66 4.62
C VAL A 270 22.34 -7.98 3.34
N PRO A 271 23.57 -8.53 3.43
CA PRO A 271 24.41 -8.77 2.25
C PRO A 271 23.90 -10.01 1.50
N TRP A 272 22.95 -9.82 0.57
CA TRP A 272 22.59 -10.84 -0.40
C TRP A 272 23.67 -10.96 -1.48
N PRO A 273 23.93 -12.16 -2.04
CA PRO A 273 24.76 -12.29 -3.23
C PRO A 273 24.24 -11.38 -4.34
N PRO A 274 25.11 -10.76 -5.16
CA PRO A 274 24.66 -9.90 -6.24
C PRO A 274 23.87 -10.69 -7.29
N MET A 275 22.86 -10.05 -7.86
CA MET A 275 22.14 -10.55 -9.03
C MET A 275 23.10 -10.73 -10.21
N GLN A 276 22.90 -11.78 -11.02
CA GLN A 276 23.65 -11.94 -12.27
C GLN A 276 23.39 -10.77 -13.23
N ASP A 277 24.43 -10.32 -13.95
CA ASP A 277 24.33 -9.20 -14.88
C ASP A 277 23.33 -9.45 -16.01
N ASP A 278 23.29 -10.67 -16.55
CA ASP A 278 22.31 -11.06 -17.57
C ASP A 278 20.87 -10.98 -17.05
N THR A 279 20.64 -11.34 -15.79
CA THR A 279 19.32 -11.17 -15.15
C THR A 279 18.95 -9.70 -15.01
N ARG A 280 19.90 -8.86 -14.58
CA ARG A 280 19.69 -7.41 -14.48
C ARG A 280 19.38 -6.82 -15.86
N HIS A 281 20.08 -7.26 -16.89
CA HIS A 281 19.89 -6.80 -18.27
C HIS A 281 18.48 -7.10 -18.78
N ILE A 282 17.97 -8.34 -18.62
CA ILE A 282 16.63 -8.69 -19.10
C ILE A 282 15.52 -7.97 -18.32
N LEU A 283 15.71 -7.74 -17.02
CA LEU A 283 14.76 -7.00 -16.19
C LEU A 283 14.76 -5.50 -16.51
N ARG A 284 15.94 -4.90 -16.74
CA ARG A 284 16.06 -3.51 -17.21
C ARG A 284 15.27 -3.30 -18.49
N LYS A 285 15.52 -4.13 -19.50
CA LYS A 285 14.79 -4.07 -20.78
C LYS A 285 13.28 -4.29 -20.64
N PHE A 286 12.84 -5.03 -19.63
CA PHE A 286 11.42 -5.22 -19.37
C PHE A 286 10.78 -3.98 -18.71
N TYR A 287 11.44 -3.42 -17.69
CA TYR A 287 10.88 -2.32 -16.89
C TYR A 287 11.08 -0.93 -17.49
N GLU A 288 12.05 -0.75 -18.39
CA GLU A 288 12.38 0.52 -19.04
C GLU A 288 11.16 1.37 -19.46
N PRO A 289 10.21 0.86 -20.27
CA PRO A 289 9.06 1.67 -20.68
C PRO A 289 8.18 2.11 -19.50
N PHE A 290 8.08 1.30 -18.43
CA PHE A 290 7.27 1.63 -17.26
C PHE A 290 7.96 2.63 -16.34
N THR A 291 9.29 2.58 -16.22
CA THR A 291 10.04 3.53 -15.40
C THR A 291 10.22 4.88 -16.09
N GLU A 292 10.34 4.90 -17.41
CA GLU A 292 10.30 6.13 -18.20
C GLU A 292 8.94 6.82 -18.06
N GLU A 293 7.84 6.06 -18.22
CA GLU A 293 6.49 6.57 -18.03
C GLU A 293 6.25 7.09 -16.61
N LEU A 294 6.70 6.36 -15.58
CA LEU A 294 6.61 6.80 -14.20
C LEU A 294 7.36 8.12 -13.97
N SER A 295 8.62 8.19 -14.41
CA SER A 295 9.45 9.39 -14.24
C SER A 295 8.84 10.60 -14.95
N PHE A 296 8.28 10.40 -16.14
CA PHE A 296 7.54 11.43 -16.88
C PHE A 296 6.30 11.89 -16.13
N MET A 297 5.47 10.97 -15.61
CA MET A 297 4.27 11.32 -14.85
C MET A 297 4.58 12.07 -13.56
N MET A 298 5.71 11.75 -12.93
CA MET A 298 6.16 12.38 -11.69
C MET A 298 6.90 13.69 -11.91
N ASP A 299 7.29 14.00 -13.16
CA ASP A 299 8.27 15.06 -13.48
C ASP A 299 9.54 14.95 -12.61
N ASP A 300 10.03 13.73 -12.40
CA ASP A 300 11.11 13.45 -11.47
C ASP A 300 11.98 12.29 -11.96
N GLY A 301 13.23 12.62 -12.28
CA GLY A 301 14.25 11.69 -12.77
C GLY A 301 14.68 10.64 -11.75
N ARG A 302 14.43 10.84 -10.44
CA ARG A 302 14.79 9.88 -9.38
C ARG A 302 14.06 8.55 -9.52
N PHE A 303 12.91 8.55 -10.19
CA PHE A 303 12.11 7.34 -10.45
C PHE A 303 12.48 6.64 -11.78
N ASN A 304 13.47 7.15 -12.52
CA ASN A 304 14.04 6.45 -13.67
C ASN A 304 15.29 5.66 -13.25
N TRP A 305 15.10 4.46 -12.69
CA TRP A 305 16.18 3.57 -12.26
C TRP A 305 16.94 2.88 -13.41
N MET A 306 16.74 3.31 -14.65
CA MET A 306 17.39 2.72 -15.84
C MET A 306 18.60 3.53 -16.32
N ASN A 307 18.74 4.77 -15.85
CA ASN A 307 19.87 5.65 -16.11
C ASN A 307 21.05 5.41 -15.16
#